data_AF-A0A0G3IME2-F1
#
_entry.id   AF-A0A0G3IME2-F1
#
_cell.length_a   1.000
_cell.length_b   1.000
_cell.length_c   1.000
_cell.angle_alpha   90.00
_cell.angle_beta   90.00
_cell.angle_gamma   90.00
#
_symmetry.space_group_name_H-M   'P 1'
#
loop_
_entity.id
_entity.type
_entity.pdbx_description
1 polymer ?
#
loop_
_entity_poly.entity_id
_entity_poly.type
_entity_poly.pdbx_seq_one_letter_code
_entity_poly.pdbx_strand_id
1 'polypeptide(L)' 'MTAPAQQYYDQKGVTRLARERGLSHITENSVINAAYRDGRLKRTKIQGRIYYKIEDIEAWLTGERPDD' A
#
# COMPACT_ATOMS: atom_id res chain seq x y z
N MET A 1 8.43 -24.24 0.14
CA MET A 1 7.70 -22.98 0.40
C MET A 1 7.99 -22.04 -0.74
N THR A 2 7.07 -21.89 -1.68
CA THR A 2 7.14 -20.86 -2.72
C THR A 2 6.99 -19.52 -2.02
N ALA A 3 8.04 -18.68 -2.02
CA ALA A 3 7.90 -17.30 -1.57
C ALA A 3 6.71 -16.69 -2.32
N PRO A 4 5.78 -16.00 -1.64
CA PRO A 4 4.69 -15.33 -2.34
C PRO A 4 5.35 -14.42 -3.38
N ALA A 5 4.98 -14.58 -4.65
CA ALA A 5 5.48 -13.71 -5.70
C ALA A 5 5.21 -12.28 -5.24
N GLN A 6 6.26 -11.48 -5.07
CA GLN A 6 6.13 -10.13 -4.52
C GLN A 6 5.16 -9.33 -5.40
N GLN A 7 3.92 -9.14 -4.92
CA GLN A 7 2.88 -8.45 -5.65
C GLN A 7 3.02 -6.95 -5.44
N TYR A 8 3.06 -6.22 -6.56
CA TYR A 8 3.19 -4.77 -6.60
C TYR A 8 1.88 -4.16 -7.10
N TYR A 9 1.37 -3.18 -6.37
CA TYR A 9 0.13 -2.48 -6.68
C TYR A 9 0.41 -1.01 -6.97
N ASP A 10 -0.30 -0.42 -7.92
CA ASP A 10 -0.39 1.02 -8.06
C ASP A 10 -1.47 1.59 -7.11
N GLN A 11 -1.62 2.92 -7.07
CA GLN A 11 -2.55 3.62 -6.17
C GLN A 11 -4.01 3.12 -6.30
N LYS A 12 -4.46 2.79 -7.51
CA LYS A 12 -5.82 2.26 -7.73
C LYS A 12 -5.93 0.84 -7.22
N GLY A 13 -4.89 0.04 -7.42
CA GLY A 13 -4.77 -1.30 -6.85
C GLY A 13 -4.89 -1.30 -5.32
N VAL A 14 -4.19 -0.38 -4.65
CA VAL A 14 -4.27 -0.20 -3.19
C VAL A 14 -5.68 0.18 -2.75
N THR A 15 -6.30 1.15 -3.43
CA THR A 15 -7.65 1.62 -3.10
C THR A 15 -8.69 0.51 -3.28
N ARG A 16 -8.56 -0.28 -4.35
CA ARG A 16 -9.42 -1.45 -4.59
C ARG A 16 -9.27 -2.49 -3.49
N LEU A 17 -8.04 -2.82 -3.11
CA LEU A 17 -7.76 -3.78 -2.04
C LEU A 17 -8.35 -3.34 -0.70
N ALA A 18 -8.20 -2.05 -0.36
CA ALA A 18 -8.80 -1.47 0.84
C ALA A 18 -10.33 -1.60 0.82
N ARG A 19 -10.96 -1.33 -0.33
CA ARG A 19 -12.41 -1.46 -0.50
C ARG A 19 -12.90 -2.92 -0.43
N GLU A 20 -12.15 -3.86 -0.98
CA GLU A 20 -12.41 -5.31 -0.86
C GLU A 20 -12.34 -5.76 0.61
N ARG A 21 -11.59 -5.05 1.47
CA ARG A 21 -11.54 -5.25 2.92
C ARG A 21 -12.59 -4.46 3.71
N GLY A 22 -13.53 -3.79 3.03
CA GLY A 22 -14.55 -2.96 3.68
C GLY A 22 -14.07 -1.56 4.10
N LEU A 23 -12.81 -1.20 3.84
CA LEU A 23 -12.24 0.11 4.17
C LEU A 23 -12.57 1.14 3.07
N SER A 24 -13.86 1.41 2.89
CA SER A 24 -14.36 2.29 1.81
C SER A 24 -13.96 3.77 1.97
N HIS A 25 -13.47 4.17 3.14
CA HIS A 25 -12.97 5.52 3.40
C HIS A 25 -11.54 5.75 2.87
N ILE A 26 -10.81 4.68 2.56
CA ILE A 26 -9.48 4.76 1.98
C ILE A 26 -9.63 5.11 0.49
N THR A 27 -9.05 6.26 0.12
CA THR A 27 -9.06 6.80 -1.24
C THR A 27 -7.65 6.92 -1.79
N GLU A 28 -7.50 7.18 -3.09
CA GLU A 28 -6.20 7.48 -3.70
C GLU A 28 -5.46 8.62 -2.96
N ASN A 29 -6.19 9.64 -2.48
CA ASN A 29 -5.62 10.70 -1.67
C ASN A 29 -5.10 10.22 -0.30
N SER A 30 -5.74 9.21 0.30
CA SER A 30 -5.26 8.58 1.54
C SER A 30 -3.95 7.85 1.29
N VAL A 31 -3.85 7.13 0.16
CA VAL A 31 -2.62 6.44 -0.28
C VAL A 31 -1.49 7.44 -0.52
N ILE A 32 -1.78 8.56 -1.19
CA ILE A 32 -0.78 9.62 -1.44
C ILE A 32 -0.29 10.23 -0.12
N ASN A 33 -1.18 10.61 0.80
CA ASN A 33 -0.77 11.16 2.09
C ASN A 33 0.07 10.15 2.89
N ALA A 34 -0.38 8.90 2.98
CA ALA A 34 0.37 7.84 3.66
C ALA A 34 1.76 7.62 3.06
N ALA A 35 1.89 7.74 1.73
CA ALA A 35 3.13 7.45 1.02
C ALA A 35 4.13 8.63 1.00
N TYR A 36 3.64 9.86 0.91
CA TYR A 36 4.49 11.05 0.70
C TYR A 36 4.58 11.97 1.92
N ARG A 37 3.54 12.00 2.76
CA ARG A 37 3.44 12.94 3.88
C ARG A 37 3.72 12.27 5.21
N ASP A 38 3.05 11.16 5.49
CA ASP A 38 3.14 10.47 6.78
C ASP A 38 4.27 9.41 6.81
N GLY A 39 4.76 8.99 5.64
CA GLY A 39 5.78 7.94 5.53
C GLY A 39 5.29 6.55 5.98
N ARG A 40 3.99 6.38 6.18
CA ARG A 40 3.36 5.14 6.67
C ARG A 40 3.19 4.06 5.60
N LEU A 41 3.28 4.43 4.32
CA LEU A 41 3.19 3.49 3.22
C LEU A 41 4.46 3.57 2.36
N LYS A 42 5.20 2.47 2.30
CA LYS A 42 6.49 2.43 1.60
C LYS A 42 6.30 2.47 0.08
N ARG A 43 6.97 3.43 -0.55
CA ARG A 43 6.99 3.59 -2.02
C ARG A 43 8.12 2.75 -2.61
N THR A 44 7.80 1.89 -3.56
CA THR A 44 8.78 1.17 -4.38
C THR A 44 8.80 1.75 -5.79
N LYS A 45 9.95 2.24 -6.24
CA LYS A 45 10.12 2.76 -7.61
C LYS A 45 10.61 1.65 -8.53
N ILE A 46 9.81 1.29 -9.53
CA ILE A 46 10.15 0.28 -10.54
C ILE A 46 10.01 0.94 -11.92
N GLN A 47 11.11 1.00 -12.67
CA GLN A 47 11.15 1.60 -14.01
C GLN A 47 10.49 3.00 -14.10
N GLY A 48 10.72 3.84 -13.08
CA GLY A 48 10.18 5.20 -13.05
C GLY A 48 8.74 5.34 -12.52
N ARG A 49 8.03 4.24 -12.29
CA ARG A 49 6.68 4.22 -11.71
C ARG A 49 6.71 3.85 -10.24
N ILE A 50 5.74 4.37 -9.49
CA ILE A 50 5.60 4.09 -8.06
C ILE A 50 4.61 2.96 -7.86
N TYR A 51 5.06 1.96 -7.12
CA TYR A 51 4.29 0.79 -6.70
C TYR A 51 4.40 0.60 -5.20
N TYR A 52 3.48 -0.19 -4.65
CA TYR A 52 3.37 -0.52 -3.25
C TYR A 52 3.35 -2.04 -3.13
N LYS A 53 4.15 -2.58 -2.21
CA LYS A 53 4.15 -4.03 -1.96
C LYS A 53 2.92 -4.41 -1.16
N ILE A 54 2.40 -5.61 -1.39
CA ILE A 54 1.25 -6.11 -0.63
C ILE A 54 1.50 -6.09 0.89
N GLU A 55 2.67 -6.51 1.36
CA GLU A 55 3.04 -6.49 2.79
C GLU A 55 2.96 -5.09 3.41
N ASP A 56 3.48 -4.06 2.73
CA ASP A 56 3.46 -2.68 3.18
C ASP A 56 2.03 -2.11 3.18
N ILE A 57 1.22 -2.49 2.18
CA ILE A 57 -0.19 -2.10 2.11
C ILE A 57 -0.96 -2.73 3.26
N GLU A 58 -0.76 -4.03 3.51
CA GLU A 58 -1.46 -4.75 4.56
C GLU A 58 -1.14 -4.18 5.94
N ALA A 59 0.13 -3.98 6.26
CA ALA A 59 0.56 -3.35 7.52
C ALA A 59 -0.07 -1.95 7.69
N TRP A 60 -0.04 -1.14 6.63
CA TRP A 60 -0.67 0.18 6.66
C TRP A 60 -2.19 0.11 6.90
N LEU A 61 -2.89 -0.83 6.26
CA LEU A 61 -4.34 -1.00 6.40
C LEU A 61 -4.75 -1.60 7.75
N THR A 62 -3.92 -2.43 8.38
CA THR A 62 -4.16 -2.94 9.75
C THR A 62 -3.86 -1.89 10.83
N GLY A 63 -3.25 -0.77 10.46
CA GLY A 63 -2.85 0.28 11.39
C GLY A 63 -1.54 -0.02 12.12
N GLU A 64 -0.84 -1.08 11.72
CA GLU A 64 0.54 -1.32 12.14
C GLU A 64 1.43 -0.27 11.46
N ARG A 65 2.18 0.50 12.27
CA ARG A 65 3.24 1.33 11.71
C ARG A 65 4.31 0.37 11.17
N PRO A 66 4.87 0.59 9.98
CA PRO A 66 5.98 -0.21 9.46
C PRO A 66 7.32 -0.04 10.21
N ASP A 67 7.28 0.33 11.49
CA ASP A 67 8.43 0.50 12.39
C ASP A 67 8.05 -0.10 13.77
N ASP A 68 8.29 -1.40 13.94
CA ASP A 68 8.78 -2.05 15.18
C ASP A 68 9.63 -3.27 14.80
#